data_AF-A0AAI8M8Z6-F1
#
_entry.id   AF-A0AAI8M8Z6-F1
#
_cell.length_a   1.000
_cell.length_b   1.000
_cell.length_c   1.000
_cell.angle_alpha   90.00
_cell.angle_beta   90.00
_cell.angle_gamma   90.00
#
_symmetry.space_group_name_H-M   'P 1'
#
loop_
_entity.id
_entity.type
_entity.pdbx_description
1 polymer ?
#
loop_
_entity_poly.entity_id
_entity_poly.type
_entity_poly.pdbx_seq_one_letter_code
_entity_poly.pdbx_strand_id
1 'polypeptide(L)'
;MARAEPSGISLTDHDASIVKGMLARGDRQHDIAAWFGVNGGRIGDISTGAKFPSVAPASHDKLPPPGPYLTGRDAHAAMIALEAAAETINAALSLIRERAVPSQ
;
A
#
# COMPACT_ATOMS: atom_id res chain seq x y z
N MET A 1 20.82 3.99 21.11
CA MET A 1 19.64 3.25 20.59
C MET A 1 20.10 2.49 19.35
N ALA A 2 19.86 1.18 19.28
CA ALA A 2 20.23 0.37 18.11
C ALA A 2 19.28 0.66 16.95
N ARG A 3 19.81 0.73 15.73
CA ARG A 3 19.03 0.96 14.51
C ARG A 3 18.24 -0.31 14.20
N ALA A 4 16.95 -0.18 13.84
CA ALA A 4 16.17 -1.32 13.37
C ALA A 4 16.78 -1.92 12.09
N GLU A 5 16.62 -3.24 11.94
CA GLU A 5 17.08 -3.96 10.75
C GLU A 5 16.50 -3.33 9.46
N PRO A 6 17.28 -3.29 8.36
CA PRO A 6 16.78 -2.76 7.09
C PRO A 6 15.63 -3.62 6.58
N SER A 7 14.53 -2.99 6.12
CA SER A 7 13.36 -3.69 5.55
C SER A 7 13.64 -4.41 4.22
N GLY A 8 14.88 -4.46 3.74
CA GLY A 8 15.25 -4.97 2.40
C GLY A 8 14.83 -4.07 1.23
N ILE A 9 13.85 -3.19 1.44
CA ILE A 9 13.32 -2.28 0.42
C ILE A 9 14.22 -1.04 0.30
N SER A 10 14.63 -0.73 -0.92
CA SER A 10 15.40 0.48 -1.26
C SER A 10 14.58 1.36 -2.20
N LEU A 11 14.42 2.63 -1.83
CA LEU A 11 13.75 3.63 -2.68
C LEU A 11 14.65 4.02 -3.85
N THR A 12 14.04 4.21 -5.02
CA THR A 12 14.67 4.73 -6.23
C THR A 12 14.48 6.25 -6.36
N ASP A 13 15.12 6.88 -7.34
CA ASP A 13 14.89 8.29 -7.69
C ASP A 13 13.42 8.55 -8.03
N HIS A 14 12.75 7.61 -8.71
CA HIS A 14 11.33 7.73 -9.01
C HIS A 14 10.49 7.70 -7.73
N ASP A 15 10.77 6.78 -6.80
CA ASP A 15 10.07 6.72 -5.51
C ASP A 15 10.30 8.00 -4.70
N ALA A 16 11.53 8.52 -4.70
CA ALA A 16 11.85 9.78 -4.04
C ALA A 16 11.08 10.97 -4.64
N SER A 17 10.84 10.98 -5.95
CA SER A 17 10.02 12.01 -6.60
C SER A 17 8.58 11.97 -6.08
N ILE A 18 8.00 10.77 -5.93
CA ILE A 18 6.65 10.58 -5.39
C ILE A 18 6.62 10.97 -3.90
N VAL A 19 7.57 10.52 -3.08
CA VAL A 19 7.69 10.89 -1.66
C VAL A 19 7.71 12.42 -1.51
N LYS A 20 8.54 13.12 -2.29
CA LYS A 20 8.62 14.58 -2.23
C LYS A 20 7.31 15.25 -2.67
N GLY A 21 6.63 14.70 -3.67
CA GLY A 21 5.30 15.19 -4.08
C GLY A 21 4.24 14.99 -2.99
N MET A 22 4.24 13.83 -2.32
CA MET A 22 3.35 13.55 -1.18
C MET A 22 3.64 14.49 0.01
N LEU A 23 4.92 14.73 0.33
CA LEU A 23 5.32 15.71 1.35
C LEU A 23 4.84 17.12 0.99
N ALA A 24 5.00 17.54 -0.27
CA ALA A 24 4.56 18.85 -0.74
C ALA A 24 3.02 19.00 -0.72
N ARG A 25 2.29 17.90 -0.94
CA ARG A 25 0.83 17.84 -0.78
C ARG A 25 0.38 17.97 0.68
N GLY A 26 1.27 17.68 1.65
CA GLY A 26 0.99 17.73 3.08
C GLY A 26 0.72 16.38 3.72
N ASP A 27 1.02 15.28 3.02
CA ASP A 27 0.85 13.93 3.56
C ASP A 27 1.80 13.69 4.74
N ARG A 28 1.34 12.90 5.72
CA ARG A 28 2.13 12.60 6.93
C ARG A 28 3.23 11.60 6.60
N GLN A 29 4.44 11.81 7.14
CA GLN A 29 5.58 10.92 6.87
C GLN A 29 5.33 9.45 7.21
N HIS A 30 4.52 9.16 8.24
CA HIS A 30 4.17 7.78 8.58
C HIS A 30 3.22 7.13 7.57
N ASP A 31 2.30 7.89 6.97
CA ASP A 31 1.43 7.40 5.90
C ASP A 31 2.25 7.15 4.63
N ILE A 32 3.15 8.08 4.29
CA ILE A 32 4.09 7.89 3.18
C ILE A 32 4.96 6.65 3.40
N ALA A 33 5.50 6.46 4.61
CA ALA A 33 6.31 5.31 4.94
C ALA A 33 5.52 3.99 4.80
N ALA A 34 4.25 3.98 5.23
CA ALA A 34 3.35 2.85 5.08
C ALA A 34 3.10 2.50 3.60
N TRP A 35 2.88 3.52 2.74
CA TRP A 35 2.70 3.31 1.30
C TRP A 35 3.89 2.59 0.65
N PHE A 36 5.11 2.99 0.99
CA PHE A 36 6.32 2.42 0.41
C PHE A 36 6.84 1.18 1.15
N GLY A 37 6.21 0.78 2.26
CA GLY A 37 6.70 -0.35 3.08
C GLY A 37 8.10 -0.11 3.67
N VAL A 38 8.46 1.14 3.97
CA VAL A 38 9.77 1.52 4.51
C VAL A 38 9.68 2.06 5.93
N ASN A 39 10.81 2.07 6.63
CA ASN A 39 10.90 2.74 7.93
C ASN A 39 10.77 4.26 7.78
N GLY A 40 10.06 4.92 8.71
CA GLY A 40 9.83 6.37 8.67
C GLY A 40 11.09 7.23 8.54
N GLY A 41 12.22 6.77 9.10
CA GLY A 41 13.52 7.43 8.94
C GLY A 41 13.95 7.59 7.46
N ARG A 42 13.56 6.67 6.57
CA ARG A 42 13.84 6.79 5.12
C ARG A 42 13.09 7.97 4.50
N ILE A 43 11.86 8.21 4.95
CA ILE A 43 11.07 9.36 4.51
C ILE A 43 11.66 10.66 5.10
N GLY A 44 12.12 10.61 6.36
CA GLY A 44 12.87 11.71 6.98
C GLY A 44 14.15 12.09 6.22
N ASP A 45 14.95 11.10 5.79
CA ASP A 45 16.15 11.33 4.97
C ASP A 45 15.82 12.06 3.64
N ILE A 46 14.68 11.74 3.02
CA ILE A 46 14.22 12.43 1.79
C ILE A 46 13.68 13.83 2.11
N SER A 47 12.88 13.95 3.17
CA SER A 47 12.25 15.21 3.60
C SER A 47 13.29 16.28 3.97
N THR A 48 14.43 15.87 4.52
CA THR A 48 15.54 16.76 4.90
C THR A 48 16.50 17.02 3.75
N GLY A 49 16.35 16.32 2.62
CA GLY A 49 17.27 16.39 1.49
C GLY A 49 18.58 15.62 1.69
N ALA A 50 18.74 14.87 2.79
CA ALA A 50 19.91 14.02 3.03
C ALA A 50 20.05 12.91 1.97
N LYS A 51 18.93 12.47 1.38
CA LYS A 51 18.90 11.57 0.22
C LYS A 51 18.10 12.14 -0.93
N PHE A 52 18.52 11.80 -2.15
CA PHE A 52 17.92 12.25 -3.41
C PHE A 52 17.79 13.78 -3.53
N PRO A 53 18.81 14.58 -3.17
CA PRO A 53 18.67 16.04 -3.11
C PRO A 53 18.27 16.66 -4.46
N SER A 54 18.76 16.12 -5.58
CA SER A 54 18.51 16.61 -6.94
C SER A 54 17.17 16.17 -7.56
N VAL A 55 16.45 15.23 -6.93
CA VAL A 55 15.19 14.71 -7.48
C VAL A 55 14.07 15.74 -7.28
N ALA A 56 13.40 16.13 -8.36
CA ALA A 56 12.24 17.01 -8.30
C ALA A 56 10.99 16.24 -7.78
N PRO A 57 10.07 16.91 -7.06
CA PRO A 57 8.80 16.30 -6.66
C PRO A 57 7.95 15.93 -7.89
N ALA A 58 7.27 14.79 -7.81
CA ALA A 58 6.28 14.40 -8.79
C ALA A 58 5.06 15.34 -8.76
N SER A 59 4.41 15.50 -9.92
CA SER A 59 3.17 16.27 -10.06
C SER A 59 1.99 15.58 -9.38
N HIS A 60 0.97 16.37 -8.99
CA HIS A 60 -0.15 15.90 -8.17
C HIS A 60 -0.95 14.74 -8.81
N ASP A 61 -1.05 14.72 -10.13
CA ASP A 61 -1.71 13.67 -10.94
C ASP A 61 -0.97 12.32 -10.92
N LYS A 62 0.30 12.31 -10.54
CA LYS A 62 1.14 11.10 -10.45
C LYS A 62 1.25 10.55 -9.03
N LEU A 63 0.66 11.24 -8.05
CA LEU A 63 0.72 10.81 -6.66
C LEU A 63 -0.34 9.74 -6.38
N PRO A 64 -0.06 8.80 -5.48
CA PRO A 64 -1.11 7.93 -4.98
C PRO A 64 -2.18 8.73 -4.24
N PRO A 65 -3.38 8.15 -4.00
CA PRO A 65 -4.40 8.77 -3.17
C PRO A 65 -3.84 9.17 -1.80
N PRO A 66 -4.29 10.28 -1.20
CA PRO A 66 -3.87 10.65 0.15
C PRO A 66 -4.30 9.57 1.15
N GLY A 67 -3.44 9.31 2.13
CA GLY A 67 -3.71 8.37 3.23
C GLY A 67 -4.79 8.87 4.21
N PRO A 68 -5.02 8.14 5.31
CA PRO A 68 -4.24 6.99 5.78
C PRO A 68 -4.44 5.74 4.93
N TYR A 69 -3.38 4.93 4.84
CA TYR A 69 -3.44 3.64 4.15
C TYR A 69 -3.80 2.50 5.10
N LEU A 70 -4.27 1.38 4.54
CA LEU A 70 -4.65 0.21 5.32
C LEU A 70 -3.50 -0.21 6.25
N THR A 71 -3.83 -0.39 7.54
CA THR A 71 -2.90 -1.02 8.45
C THR A 71 -2.75 -2.50 8.09
N GLY A 72 -1.65 -3.14 8.52
CA GLY A 72 -1.49 -4.58 8.33
C GLY A 72 -2.63 -5.40 8.95
N ARG A 73 -3.23 -4.90 10.04
CA ARG A 73 -4.40 -5.51 10.68
C ARG A 73 -5.64 -5.41 9.79
N ASP A 74 -5.90 -4.25 9.22
CA ASP A 74 -7.06 -4.03 8.35
C ASP A 74 -6.93 -4.79 7.04
N ALA A 75 -5.72 -4.84 6.46
CA ALA A 75 -5.43 -5.62 5.28
C ALA A 75 -5.66 -7.13 5.52
N HIS A 76 -5.20 -7.66 6.66
CA HIS A 76 -5.44 -9.05 7.03
C HIS A 76 -6.94 -9.35 7.27
N ALA A 77 -7.65 -8.43 7.93
CA ALA A 77 -9.10 -8.57 8.12
C ALA A 77 -9.87 -8.56 6.79
N ALA A 78 -9.48 -7.68 5.85
CA ALA A 78 -10.05 -7.62 4.51
C ALA A 78 -9.79 -8.92 3.73
N MET A 79 -8.59 -9.49 3.85
CA MET A 79 -8.25 -10.77 3.22
C MET A 79 -9.16 -11.91 3.70
N ILE A 80 -9.33 -12.06 5.03
CA ILE A 80 -10.24 -13.06 5.60
C ILE A 80 -11.68 -12.86 5.09
N ALA A 81 -12.14 -11.62 5.04
CA ALA A 81 -13.49 -11.32 4.57
C ALA A 81 -13.68 -11.69 3.08
N LEU A 82 -12.66 -11.45 2.25
CA LEU A 82 -12.67 -11.82 0.83
C LEU A 82 -12.67 -13.33 0.63
N GLU A 83 -11.93 -14.09 1.43
CA GLU A 83 -11.93 -15.56 1.39
C GLU A 83 -13.32 -16.11 1.72
N ALA A 84 -13.94 -15.65 2.81
CA ALA A 84 -15.30 -16.05 3.18
C ALA A 84 -16.35 -15.70 2.10
N ALA A 85 -16.19 -14.54 1.46
CA ALA A 85 -17.05 -14.14 0.35
C ALA A 85 -16.87 -15.07 -0.87
N ALA A 86 -15.63 -15.44 -1.20
CA ALA A 86 -15.34 -16.35 -2.30
C ALA A 86 -15.92 -17.75 -2.05
N GLU A 87 -15.81 -18.27 -0.82
CA GLU A 87 -16.44 -19.54 -0.44
C GLU A 87 -17.96 -19.50 -0.62
N THR A 88 -18.59 -18.42 -0.16
CA THR A 88 -20.04 -18.23 -0.28
C THR A 88 -20.48 -18.19 -1.75
N ILE A 89 -19.76 -17.47 -2.59
CA ILE A 89 -20.02 -17.40 -4.03
C ILE A 89 -19.87 -18.79 -4.68
N ASN A 90 -18.81 -19.53 -4.35
CA ASN A 90 -18.58 -20.86 -4.90
C ASN A 90 -19.67 -21.86 -4.48
N ALA A 91 -20.10 -21.82 -3.22
CA ALA A 91 -21.21 -22.62 -2.73
C ALA A 91 -22.51 -22.32 -3.48
N ALA A 92 -22.83 -21.04 -3.69
CA ALA A 92 -24.00 -20.62 -4.46
C ALA A 92 -23.93 -21.10 -5.92
N LEU A 93 -22.76 -21.04 -6.56
CA LEU A 93 -22.55 -21.55 -7.92
C LEU A 93 -22.76 -23.06 -8.01
N SER A 94 -22.28 -23.85 -7.05
CA SER A 94 -22.52 -25.30 -7.00
C SER A 94 -24.01 -25.63 -6.90
N LEU A 95 -24.74 -24.94 -6.02
CA LEU A 95 -26.19 -25.12 -5.87
C LEU A 95 -26.96 -24.82 -7.16
N ILE A 96 -26.57 -23.76 -7.88
CA ILE A 96 -27.19 -23.42 -9.18
C ILE A 96 -26.92 -24.52 -10.20
N ARG A 97 -25.68 -25.02 -10.27
CA ARG A 97 -25.29 -26.08 -11.21
C ARG A 97 -26.04 -27.38 -10.96
N GLU A 98 -26.16 -27.80 -9.70
CA GLU A 98 -26.91 -29.01 -9.31
C GLU A 98 -28.38 -28.92 -9.73
N ARG A 99 -29.01 -27.75 -9.54
CA ARG A 99 -30.42 -27.51 -9.90
C ARG A 99 -30.64 -27.31 -11.39
N ALA A 100 -29.62 -26.92 -12.14
CA ALA A 100 -29.69 -26.73 -13.58
C ALA A 100 -29.54 -28.03 -14.38
N VAL A 101 -29.19 -29.15 -13.73
CA VAL A 101 -29.22 -30.47 -14.39
C VAL A 101 -30.68 -30.92 -14.49
N PRO A 102 -31.25 -31.08 -15.71
CA PRO A 102 -32.63 -31.51 -15.87
C PRO A 102 -32.77 -32.95 -15.34
N SER A 103 -33.86 -33.20 -14.59
CA SER A 103 -34.25 -34.53 -14.16
C SER A 103 -34.42 -35.42 -15.41
N GLN A 104 -33.68 -36.53 -15.48
CA GLN A 104 -33.92 -37.59 -16.47
C GLN A 104 -35.24 -38.29 -16.18
#